data_AF-A0A7U5GXL7-F1
#
_entry.id   AF-A0A7U5GXL7-F1
#
_cell.length_a   1.000
_cell.length_b   1.000
_cell.length_c   1.000
_cell.angle_alpha   90.00
_cell.angle_beta   90.00
_cell.angle_gamma   90.00
#
_symmetry.space_group_name_H-M   'P 1'
#
loop_
_entity.id
_entity.type
_entity.pdbx_description
1 polymer ?
#
loop_
_entity_poly.entity_id
_entity_poly.type
_entity_poly.pdbx_seq_one_letter_code
_entity_poly.pdbx_strand_id
1 'polypeptide(L)'
;MIIGQDALLKRLPINHEKYEKVRNDLYNGKAGFGGEREFDYQLRDFIPAYPHAILHDIFLKHGHAYFQIDSVIITPSTIILFEIKNIAGRL
;
A
#
# COMPACT_ATOMS: atom_id res chain seq x y z
N MET A 1 -0.69 1.17 10.34
CA MET A 1 -1.73 0.19 10.76
C MET A 1 -1.14 -1.16 11.17
N ILE A 2 -0.28 -1.76 10.35
CA ILE A 2 0.35 -3.09 10.56
C ILE A 2 1.08 -3.21 11.91
N ILE A 3 1.88 -2.21 12.30
CA ILE A 3 2.64 -2.23 13.57
C ILE A 3 1.70 -2.36 14.79
N GLY A 4 0.57 -1.63 14.76
CA GLY A 4 -0.42 -1.68 15.83
C GLY A 4 -1.11 -3.05 15.91
N GLN A 5 -1.45 -3.65 14.77
CA GLN A 5 -2.03 -4.99 14.69
C GLN A 5 -1.05 -6.06 15.15
N ASP A 6 0.22 -5.97 14.77
CA ASP A 6 1.29 -6.90 15.19
C ASP A 6 1.50 -6.83 16.72
N ALA A 7 1.54 -5.62 17.28
CA ALA A 7 1.63 -5.42 18.72
C ALA A 7 0.40 -5.91 19.48
N LEU A 8 -0.81 -5.72 18.92
CA LEU A 8 -2.06 -6.20 19.51
C LEU A 8 -2.12 -7.73 19.50
N LEU A 9 -1.79 -8.38 18.38
CA LEU A 9 -1.84 -9.82 18.23
C LEU A 9 -0.92 -10.52 19.24
N LYS A 10 0.27 -9.97 19.50
CA LYS A 10 1.22 -10.46 20.51
C LYS A 10 0.69 -10.42 21.95
N ARG A 11 -0.28 -9.54 22.23
CA ARG A 11 -0.84 -9.33 23.58
C ARG A 11 -2.19 -10.02 23.77
N LEU A 12 -2.81 -10.48 22.69
CA LEU A 12 -4.14 -11.05 22.72
C LEU A 12 -4.05 -12.56 23.01
N PRO A 13 -4.79 -13.09 24.01
CA PRO A 13 -4.89 -14.53 24.20
C PRO A 13 -5.40 -15.23 22.93
N ILE A 14 -4.86 -16.41 22.61
CA ILE A 14 -5.20 -17.13 21.37
C ILE A 14 -6.68 -17.55 21.31
N ASN A 15 -7.31 -17.73 22.47
CA ASN A 15 -8.73 -18.05 22.63
C ASN A 15 -9.64 -16.81 22.68
N HIS A 16 -9.09 -15.60 22.57
CA HIS A 16 -9.87 -14.38 22.55
C HIS A 16 -10.67 -14.30 21.24
N GLU A 17 -11.95 -13.95 21.32
CA GLU A 17 -12.90 -13.92 20.19
C GLU A 17 -12.36 -13.15 18.96
N LYS A 18 -11.66 -12.04 19.19
CA LYS A 18 -11.09 -11.18 18.12
C LYS A 18 -9.74 -11.63 17.56
N TYR A 19 -9.13 -12.71 18.08
CA TYR A 19 -7.77 -13.11 17.71
C TYR A 19 -7.63 -13.36 16.22
N GLU A 20 -8.50 -14.20 15.65
CA GLU A 20 -8.47 -14.52 14.22
C GLU A 20 -8.74 -13.31 13.34
N LYS A 21 -9.60 -12.38 13.79
CA LYS A 21 -9.82 -11.12 13.06
C LYS A 21 -8.53 -10.30 12.99
N VAL A 22 -7.87 -10.04 14.12
CA VAL A 22 -6.63 -9.25 14.17
C VAL A 22 -5.52 -9.94 13.37
N ARG A 23 -5.45 -11.28 13.42
CA ARG A 23 -4.51 -12.08 12.65
C ARG A 23 -4.73 -11.91 11.14
N ASN A 24 -5.97 -11.99 10.68
CA ASN A 24 -6.32 -11.83 9.27
C ASN A 24 -6.11 -10.39 8.79
N ASP A 25 -6.48 -9.40 9.61
CA ASP A 25 -6.24 -7.99 9.29
C ASP A 25 -4.73 -7.71 9.14
N LEU A 26 -3.90 -8.28 10.03
CA LEU A 26 -2.44 -8.17 9.93
C LEU A 26 -1.89 -8.88 8.68
N TYR A 27 -2.40 -10.08 8.36
CA TYR A 27 -2.01 -10.82 7.17
C TYR A 27 -2.32 -10.04 5.89
N ASN A 28 -3.56 -9.55 5.76
CA ASN A 28 -4.00 -8.75 4.61
C ASN A 28 -3.20 -7.45 4.49
N GLY A 29 -2.96 -6.76 5.61
CA GLY A 29 -2.14 -5.55 5.63
C GLY A 29 -0.70 -5.81 5.19
N LYS A 30 -0.07 -6.91 5.64
CA LYS A 30 1.27 -7.30 5.20
C LYS A 30 1.30 -7.68 3.71
N ALA A 31 0.28 -8.35 3.20
CA ALA A 31 0.17 -8.68 1.79
C ALA A 31 0.03 -7.41 0.92
N GLY A 32 -0.84 -6.47 1.29
CA GLY A 32 -0.99 -5.18 0.60
C GLY A 32 0.33 -4.41 0.55
N PHE A 33 0.95 -4.18 1.71
CA PHE A 33 2.24 -3.50 1.81
C PHE A 33 3.37 -4.20 1.03
N GLY A 34 3.35 -5.53 0.98
CA GLY A 34 4.28 -6.30 0.17
C GLY A 34 4.10 -6.06 -1.33
N GLY A 35 2.85 -5.94 -1.80
CA GLY A 35 2.54 -5.63 -3.19
C GLY A 35 2.97 -4.22 -3.59
N GLU A 36 2.70 -3.23 -2.73
CA GLU A 36 3.16 -1.84 -2.91
C GLU A 36 4.69 -1.78 -3.00
N ARG A 37 5.40 -2.43 -2.08
CA ARG A 37 6.87 -2.46 -2.09
C ARG A 37 7.47 -3.12 -3.33
N GLU A 38 6.85 -4.16 -3.85
CA GLU A 38 7.31 -4.83 -5.07
C GLU A 38 7.12 -3.93 -6.29
N PHE A 39 5.96 -3.26 -6.39
CA PHE A 39 5.72 -2.28 -7.44
C PHE A 39 6.73 -1.13 -7.37
N ASP A 40 6.97 -0.56 -6.19
CA ASP A 40 7.96 0.50 -5.97
C ASP A 40 9.36 0.06 -6.39
N TYR A 41 9.71 -1.22 -6.13
CA TYR A 41 10.98 -1.80 -6.56
C TYR A 41 11.09 -1.85 -8.08
N GLN A 42 10.07 -2.35 -8.77
CA GLN A 42 10.02 -2.41 -10.23
C GLN A 42 10.07 -1.01 -10.87
N LEU A 43 9.45 -0.02 -10.23
CA LEU A 43 9.43 1.35 -10.72
C LEU A 43 10.81 2.03 -10.71
N ARG A 44 11.79 1.52 -9.95
CA ARG A 44 13.15 2.07 -9.94
C ARG A 44 13.85 1.95 -11.29
N ASP A 45 13.43 0.99 -12.11
CA ASP A 45 13.96 0.80 -13.46
C ASP A 45 13.34 1.78 -14.47
N PHE A 46 12.30 2.53 -14.07
CA PHE A 46 11.75 3.62 -14.87
C PHE A 46 12.62 4.87 -14.76
N ILE A 47 13.60 4.98 -15.67
CA ILE A 47 14.56 6.10 -15.72
C ILE A 47 14.52 6.75 -17.12
N PRO A 48 13.41 7.42 -17.48
CA PRO A 48 13.33 8.09 -18.77
C PRO A 48 14.30 9.28 -18.84
N ALA A 49 14.70 9.64 -20.06
CA ALA A 49 15.61 10.77 -20.31
C ALA A 49 14.94 12.14 -20.10
N TYR A 50 13.62 12.20 -19.87
CA TYR A 50 12.89 13.42 -19.59
C TYR A 50 12.72 13.65 -18.08
N PRO A 51 12.56 14.91 -17.65
CA PRO A 51 12.22 15.22 -16.27
C PRO A 51 10.93 14.52 -15.86
N HIS A 52 10.96 13.81 -14.74
CA HIS A 52 9.81 13.12 -14.19
C HIS A 52 9.88 13.15 -12.66
N ALA A 53 8.73 12.98 -12.01
CA ALA A 53 8.64 12.77 -10.58
C ALA A 53 7.84 11.49 -10.31
N ILE A 54 8.31 10.70 -9.36
CA ILE A 54 7.63 9.53 -8.84
C ILE A 54 7.34 9.80 -7.37
N LEU A 55 6.07 9.67 -6.98
CA LEU A 55 5.59 9.93 -5.64
C LEU A 55 4.82 8.69 -5.17
N HIS A 56 5.19 8.16 -4.01
CA HIS A 56 4.58 6.97 -3.41
C HIS A 56 3.77 7.37 -2.17
N ASP A 57 2.71 6.62 -1.87
CA ASP A 57 1.88 6.76 -0.67
C ASP A 57 1.39 8.21 -0.45
N ILE A 58 0.79 8.80 -1.49
CA ILE A 58 0.35 10.20 -1.43
C ILE A 58 -0.99 10.28 -0.73
N PHE A 59 -1.02 10.98 0.40
CA PHE A 59 -2.26 11.33 1.08
C PHE A 59 -2.72 12.74 0.70
N LEU A 60 -3.85 12.83 0.01
CA LEU A 60 -4.41 14.08 -0.48
C LEU A 60 -5.73 14.43 0.20
N LYS A 61 -5.98 15.74 0.30
CA LYS A 61 -7.24 16.30 0.74
C LYS A 61 -7.86 17.10 -0.40
N HIS A 62 -9.12 16.81 -0.72
CA HIS A 62 -9.90 17.61 -1.65
C HIS A 62 -11.25 17.95 -1.02
N GLY A 63 -11.42 19.23 -0.66
CA GLY A 63 -12.58 19.68 0.11
C GLY A 63 -12.69 18.96 1.46
N HIS A 64 -13.76 18.19 1.64
CA HIS A 64 -14.00 17.38 2.83
C HIS A 64 -13.53 15.92 2.69
N ALA A 65 -13.10 15.51 1.49
CA ALA A 65 -12.64 14.16 1.23
C ALA A 65 -11.13 14.03 1.44
N TYR A 66 -10.74 12.88 1.98
CA TYR A 66 -9.36 12.43 2.08
C TYR A 66 -9.23 11.13 1.31
N PHE A 67 -8.18 11.00 0.52
CA PHE A 67 -7.90 9.79 -0.23
C PHE A 67 -6.40 9.57 -0.36
N GLN A 68 -6.04 8.31 -0.48
CA GLN A 68 -4.67 7.87 -0.72
C GLN A 68 -4.54 7.47 -2.19
N ILE A 69 -3.40 7.75 -2.79
CA ILE A 69 -2.99 7.21 -4.08
C ILE A 69 -1.69 6.45 -3.84
N ASP A 70 -1.65 5.17 -4.20
CA ASP A 70 -0.52 4.31 -3.88
C ASP A 70 0.76 4.77 -4.59
N SER A 71 0.65 5.16 -5.87
CA SER A 71 1.78 5.74 -6.61
C SER A 71 1.32 6.67 -7.73
N VAL A 72 2.12 7.71 -7.98
CA VAL A 72 1.91 8.69 -9.05
C VAL A 72 3.20 8.91 -9.81
N ILE A 73 3.12 8.84 -11.14
CA ILE A 73 4.18 9.29 -12.04
C ILE A 73 3.73 10.58 -12.72
N ILE A 74 4.56 11.61 -12.61
CA ILE A 74 4.36 12.90 -13.27
C ILE A 74 5.44 13.05 -14.33
N THR A 75 5.03 13.29 -15.57
CA THR A 75 5.91 13.57 -16.71
C THR A 75 5.55 14.94 -17.28
N PRO A 76 6.29 15.47 -18.28
CA PRO A 76 5.99 16.76 -18.87
C PRO A 76 4.63 16.83 -19.59
N SER A 77 4.06 15.68 -19.96
CA SER A 77 2.82 15.61 -20.75
C SER A 77 1.67 14.87 -20.05
N THR A 78 1.92 14.21 -18.91
CA THR A 78 0.93 13.32 -18.32
C THR A 78 1.16 13.07 -16.84
N ILE A 79 0.06 12.78 -16.14
CA ILE A 79 0.05 12.27 -14.76
C ILE A 79 -0.61 10.89 -14.80
N ILE A 80 0.09 9.89 -14.29
CA ILE A 80 -0.37 8.50 -14.23
C ILE A 80 -0.56 8.13 -12.77
N LEU A 81 -1.77 7.66 -12.42
CA LEU A 81 -2.12 7.20 -11.08
C LEU A 81 -2.15 5.67 -11.07
N PHE A 82 -1.52 5.07 -10.08
CA PHE A 82 -1.49 3.62 -9.88
C PHE A 82 -2.23 3.26 -8.59
N GLU A 83 -3.12 2.28 -8.71
CA GLU A 83 -3.76 1.58 -7.59
C GLU A 83 -3.19 0.16 -7.56
N ILE A 84 -2.52 -0.20 -6.47
CA ILE A 84 -1.75 -1.43 -6.35
C ILE A 84 -2.59 -2.45 -5.60
N LYS A 85 -3.06 -3.47 -6.31
CA LYS A 85 -3.82 -4.58 -5.71
C LYS A 85 -2.98 -5.84 -5.69
N ASN A 86 -2.68 -6.32 -4.49
CA ASN A 86 -2.13 -7.66 -4.33
C ASN A 86 -3.26 -8.70 -4.46
N ILE A 87 -3.40 -9.29 -5.65
CA ILE A 87 -4.38 -10.34 -5.90
C ILE A 87 -3.75 -11.69 -5.56
N ALA A 88 -4.17 -12.29 -4.44
CA ALA A 88 -3.76 -13.64 -4.08
C ALA A 88 -4.56 -14.67 -4.91
N GLY A 89 -3.88 -15.42 -5.79
CA GLY A 89 -4.47 -16.45 -6.66
C GLY A 89 -3.83 -16.47 -8.05
N ARG A 90 -4.14 -17.50 -8.86
CA ARG A 90 -3.85 -17.50 -10.30
C ARG A 90 -4.96 -16.73 -11.02
N LEU A 91 -4.56 -15.80 -11.89
CA LEU A 91 -5.45 -15.20 -12.89
C LEU A 91 -5.99 -16.27 -13.85
#